data_AF-A0A925VRV0-F1
#
_entry.id   AF-A0A925VRV0-F1
#
_cell.length_a   1.000
_cell.length_b   1.000
_cell.length_c   1.000
_cell.angle_alpha   90.00
_cell.angle_beta   90.00
_cell.angle_gamma   90.00
#
_symmetry.space_group_name_H-M   'P 1'
#
loop_
_entity.id
_entity.type
_entity.pdbx_description
1 polymer ?
#
loop_
_entity_poly.entity_id
_entity_poly.type
_entity_poly.pdbx_seq_one_letter_code
_entity_poly.pdbx_strand_id
1 'polypeptide(L)'
;MPAINQARGKRALLAAPLLLLLLPAVQAGLNMKIFRQPPVGFEAALPRPVFGWPAMLAGAYPAALESFATQKIGFRTWLVQPRNQLLFSLFGKSTNSEILPGRENQLFERDVVRGYLGQLRLVPAAEGAERVRQLRRLQDTLAR
;
A
#
# COMPACT_ATOMS: atom_id res chain seq x y z
N MET A 1 41.33 -3.22 31.74
CA MET A 1 40.93 -2.33 30.63
C MET A 1 39.51 -2.65 30.10
N PRO A 2 38.41 -2.26 30.80
CA PRO A 2 37.03 -2.54 30.34
C PRO A 2 36.31 -1.34 29.66
N ALA A 3 36.87 -0.12 29.70
CA ALA A 3 36.17 1.10 29.28
C ALA A 3 35.96 1.22 27.75
N ILE A 4 36.83 0.60 26.94
CA ILE A 4 36.79 0.73 25.47
C ILE A 4 35.59 -0.03 24.86
N ASN A 5 35.21 -1.17 25.44
CA ASN A 5 34.07 -1.97 24.96
C ASN A 5 32.71 -1.35 25.31
N GLN A 6 32.59 -0.66 26.46
CA GLN A 6 31.35 0.04 26.82
C GLN A 6 31.06 1.23 25.89
N ALA A 7 32.10 1.97 25.48
CA ALA A 7 31.95 3.07 24.52
C ALA A 7 31.54 2.57 23.12
N ARG A 8 32.09 1.43 22.67
CA ARG A 8 31.70 0.78 21.41
C ARG A 8 30.27 0.24 21.45
N GLY A 9 29.87 -0.39 22.56
CA GLY A 9 28.49 -0.87 22.76
C GLY A 9 27.46 0.26 22.75
N LYS A 10 27.74 1.38 23.44
CA LYS A 10 26.87 2.57 23.44
C LYS A 10 26.77 3.22 22.06
N ARG A 11 27.90 3.32 21.34
CA ARG A 11 27.93 3.84 19.96
C ARG A 11 27.19 2.91 18.99
N ALA A 12 27.32 1.60 19.12
CA ALA A 12 26.59 0.63 18.30
C ALA A 12 25.08 0.68 18.58
N LEU A 13 24.68 0.84 19.84
CA LEU A 13 23.28 0.94 20.25
C LEU A 13 22.59 2.22 19.71
N LEU A 14 23.35 3.30 19.56
CA LEU A 14 22.86 4.56 18.94
C LEU A 14 22.98 4.54 17.41
N ALA A 15 24.04 3.94 16.86
CA ALA A 15 24.28 3.92 15.42
C ALA A 15 23.37 2.92 14.68
N ALA A 16 23.02 1.78 15.31
CA ALA A 16 22.16 0.77 14.70
C ALA A 16 20.77 1.31 14.31
N PRO A 17 19.99 1.97 15.19
CA PRO A 17 18.69 2.53 14.79
C PRO A 17 18.83 3.67 13.79
N LEU A 18 19.89 4.48 13.87
CA LEU A 18 20.16 5.54 12.90
C LEU A 18 20.43 4.97 11.50
N LEU A 19 21.25 3.91 11.41
CA LEU A 19 21.52 3.20 10.16
C LEU A 19 20.26 2.52 9.62
N LEU A 20 19.44 1.92 10.49
CA LEU A 20 18.17 1.32 10.12
C LEU A 20 17.19 2.37 9.54
N LEU A 21 17.16 3.58 10.10
CA LEU A 21 16.33 4.68 9.61
C LEU A 21 16.80 5.22 8.25
N LEU A 22 18.11 5.21 8.01
CA LEU A 22 18.71 5.68 6.75
C LEU A 22 18.64 4.63 5.64
N LEU A 23 18.45 3.35 5.97
CA LEU A 23 18.45 2.23 5.03
C LEU A 23 17.43 2.38 3.88
N PRO A 24 16.16 2.78 4.12
CA PRO A 24 15.20 3.03 3.05
C PRO A 24 15.57 4.21 2.16
N ALA A 25 16.16 5.27 2.73
CA ALA A 25 16.57 6.46 1.99
C ALA A 25 17.77 6.16 1.07
N VAL A 26 18.76 5.41 1.57
CA VAL A 26 19.91 4.94 0.79
C VAL A 26 19.45 4.00 -0.33
N GLN A 27 18.54 3.06 -0.04
CA GLN A 27 17.98 2.16 -1.05
C GLN A 27 17.23 2.91 -2.16
N ALA A 28 16.44 3.93 -1.78
CA ALA A 28 15.71 4.77 -2.73
C ALA A 28 16.64 5.60 -3.63
N GLY A 29 17.68 6.21 -3.06
CA GLY A 29 18.68 7.00 -3.80
C GLY A 29 19.54 6.15 -4.75
N LEU A 30 19.96 4.95 -4.31
CA LEU A 30 20.75 4.02 -5.12
C LEU A 30 19.91 3.20 -6.11
N ASN A 31 18.58 3.37 -6.11
CA ASN A 31 17.65 2.69 -7.00
C ASN A 31 17.79 1.15 -7.00
N MET A 32 18.17 0.56 -5.86
CA MET A 32 18.47 -0.87 -5.76
C MET A 32 17.19 -1.68 -5.99
N LYS A 33 17.14 -2.41 -7.10
CA LYS A 33 15.95 -3.18 -7.53
C LYS A 33 15.77 -4.49 -6.77
N ILE A 34 16.76 -4.93 -6.00
CA ILE A 34 16.80 -6.24 -5.31
C ILE A 34 15.59 -6.43 -4.38
N PHE A 35 15.11 -5.35 -3.75
CA PHE A 35 13.97 -5.40 -2.83
C PHE A 35 12.64 -4.99 -3.48
N ARG A 36 12.65 -4.50 -4.73
CA ARG A 36 11.41 -4.10 -5.44
C ARG A 36 10.75 -5.32 -6.07
N GLN A 37 10.15 -6.16 -5.25
CA GLN A 37 9.13 -7.07 -5.77
C GLN A 37 7.90 -6.23 -6.14
N PRO A 38 7.33 -6.41 -7.34
CA PRO A 38 6.05 -5.77 -7.65
C PRO A 38 5.05 -6.19 -6.57
N PRO A 39 4.23 -5.25 -6.07
CA PRO A 39 3.15 -5.62 -5.16
C PRO A 39 2.28 -6.68 -5.84
N VAL A 40 1.82 -7.67 -5.07
CA VAL A 40 0.85 -8.66 -5.55
C VAL A 40 -0.47 -7.92 -5.77
N GLY A 41 -0.73 -7.48 -7.00
CA GLY A 41 -1.92 -6.69 -7.36
C GLY A 41 -1.62 -5.55 -8.33
N PHE A 42 -2.56 -4.62 -8.43
CA PHE A 42 -2.46 -3.44 -9.30
C PHE A 42 -2.16 -2.19 -8.45
N GLU A 43 -1.09 -1.47 -8.79
CA GLU A 43 -0.83 -0.13 -8.27
C GLU A 43 -0.67 0.84 -9.43
N ALA A 44 -1.45 1.94 -9.42
CA ALA A 44 -1.25 3.02 -10.36
C ALA A 44 0.08 3.73 -10.06
N ALA A 45 0.95 3.81 -11.06
CA ALA A 45 2.23 4.49 -10.93
C ALA A 45 2.01 5.99 -10.67
N LEU A 46 2.44 6.47 -9.51
CA LEU A 46 2.39 7.91 -9.22
C LEU A 46 3.50 8.64 -9.98
N PRO A 47 3.19 9.78 -10.64
CA PRO A 47 4.20 10.61 -11.26
C PRO A 47 5.10 11.24 -10.20
N ARG A 48 6.35 11.55 -10.58
CA ARG A 48 7.28 12.28 -9.71
C ARG A 48 6.73 13.70 -9.48
N PRO A 49 6.57 14.15 -8.22
CA PRO A 49 6.08 15.49 -7.95
C PRO A 49 7.09 16.54 -8.41
N VAL A 50 6.59 17.61 -9.03
CA VAL A 50 7.40 18.77 -9.42
C VAL A 50 7.37 19.78 -8.28
N PHE A 51 8.54 20.30 -7.91
CA PHE A 51 8.65 21.30 -6.85
C PHE A 51 8.02 22.63 -7.31
N GLY A 52 7.17 23.20 -6.44
CA GLY A 52 6.61 24.53 -6.65
C GLY A 52 6.27 25.17 -5.31
N TRP A 53 6.70 26.42 -5.11
CA TRP A 53 6.41 27.20 -3.90
C TRP A 53 4.91 27.27 -3.56
N PRO A 54 3.99 27.48 -4.53
CA PRO A 54 2.56 27.46 -4.24
C PRO A 54 2.09 26.09 -3.73
N ALA A 55 2.56 24.99 -4.33
CA ALA A 55 2.21 23.63 -3.94
C ALA A 55 2.82 23.22 -2.59
N MET A 56 3.98 23.80 -2.22
CA MET A 56 4.61 23.60 -0.92
C MET A 56 3.80 24.28 0.20
N LEU A 57 3.42 25.54 0.01
CA LEU A 57 2.61 26.30 0.98
C LEU A 57 1.19 25.72 1.13
N ALA A 58 0.63 25.16 0.06
CA ALA A 58 -0.66 24.49 0.07
C ALA A 58 -0.62 23.06 0.64
N GLY A 59 0.56 22.53 1.01
CA GLY A 59 0.71 21.15 1.51
C GLY A 59 0.56 20.04 0.45
N ALA A 60 0.26 20.40 -0.81
CA ALA A 60 0.09 19.46 -1.91
C ALA A 60 1.42 18.76 -2.30
N TYR A 61 2.54 19.49 -2.27
CA TYR A 61 3.85 18.93 -2.60
C TYR A 61 4.35 17.89 -1.58
N PRO A 62 4.33 18.16 -0.25
CA PRO A 62 4.65 17.15 0.76
C PRO A 62 3.81 15.86 0.64
N ALA A 63 2.49 15.98 0.47
CA ALA A 63 1.60 14.83 0.36
C ALA A 63 1.88 13.99 -0.90
N ALA A 64 2.15 14.65 -2.03
CA ALA A 64 2.51 13.97 -3.27
C ALA A 64 3.89 13.29 -3.18
N LEU A 65 4.85 13.93 -2.51
CA LEU A 65 6.18 13.39 -2.26
C LEU A 65 6.14 12.15 -1.37
N GLU A 66 5.35 12.18 -0.29
CA GLU A 66 5.17 11.02 0.59
C GLU A 66 4.54 9.84 -0.15
N SER A 67 3.52 10.10 -0.96
CA SER A 67 2.84 9.07 -1.75
C SER A 67 3.80 8.45 -2.79
N PHE A 68 4.57 9.29 -3.49
CA PHE A 68 5.59 8.85 -4.45
C PHE A 68 6.72 8.06 -3.78
N ALA A 69 7.25 8.55 -2.65
CA ALA A 69 8.32 7.90 -1.91
C ALA A 69 7.87 6.52 -1.40
N THR A 70 6.67 6.44 -0.83
CA THR A 70 6.08 5.19 -0.35
C THR A 70 5.98 4.13 -1.46
N GLN A 71 5.64 4.50 -2.69
CA GLN A 71 5.63 3.56 -3.83
C GLN A 71 7.04 3.14 -4.29
N LYS A 72 8.07 3.98 -4.10
CA LYS A 72 9.43 3.73 -4.61
C LYS A 72 10.34 3.00 -3.62
N ILE A 73 10.00 3.02 -2.33
CA ILE A 73 10.71 2.28 -1.28
C ILE A 73 10.56 0.78 -1.54
N GLY A 74 11.68 0.10 -1.83
CA GLY A 74 11.68 -1.34 -2.11
C GLY A 74 11.25 -2.19 -0.92
N PHE A 75 11.49 -1.73 0.30
CA PHE A 75 11.11 -2.47 1.51
C PHE A 75 9.61 -2.49 1.79
N ARG A 76 8.78 -1.74 1.05
CA ARG A 76 7.34 -1.65 1.32
C ARG A 76 6.67 -3.02 1.31
N THR A 77 6.91 -3.85 0.31
CA THR A 77 6.32 -5.20 0.21
C THR A 77 6.70 -6.07 1.41
N TRP A 78 7.96 -6.00 1.82
CA TRP A 78 8.51 -6.74 2.96
C TRP A 78 8.00 -6.26 4.32
N LEU A 79 7.59 -5.00 4.45
CA LEU A 79 7.08 -4.45 5.70
C LEU A 79 5.56 -4.52 5.80
N VAL A 80 4.84 -4.39 4.69
CA VAL A 80 3.37 -4.35 4.65
C VAL A 80 2.77 -5.72 4.99
N GLN A 81 3.29 -6.80 4.41
CA GLN A 81 2.77 -8.15 4.66
C GLN A 81 2.86 -8.57 6.14
N PRO A 82 4.03 -8.50 6.82
CA PRO A 82 4.12 -8.86 8.23
C PRO A 82 3.32 -7.90 9.11
N ARG A 83 3.27 -6.60 8.79
CA ARG A 83 2.42 -5.64 9.50
C ARG A 83 0.94 -6.06 9.43
N ASN A 84 0.46 -6.41 8.24
CA ASN A 84 -0.92 -6.83 8.05
C ASN A 84 -1.21 -8.15 8.76
N GLN A 85 -0.27 -9.10 8.72
CA GLN A 85 -0.38 -10.36 9.46
C GLN A 85 -0.44 -10.13 10.96
N LEU A 86 0.42 -9.26 11.51
CA LEU A 86 0.43 -8.92 12.93
C LEU A 86 -0.88 -8.25 13.35
N LEU A 87 -1.39 -7.32 12.54
CA LEU A 87 -2.68 -6.68 12.80
C LEU A 87 -3.83 -7.70 12.84
N PHE A 88 -3.80 -8.69 11.95
CA PHE A 88 -4.78 -9.75 11.92
C PHE A 88 -4.63 -10.70 13.12
N SER A 89 -3.43 -11.20 13.38
CA SER A 89 -3.16 -12.16 14.46
C SER A 89 -3.40 -11.59 15.86
N LEU A 90 -3.05 -10.32 16.10
CA LEU A 90 -3.14 -9.72 17.44
C LEU A 90 -4.47 -9.04 17.70
N PHE A 91 -5.05 -8.40 16.69
CA PHE A 91 -6.25 -7.57 16.87
C PHE A 91 -7.46 -8.08 16.10
N GLY A 92 -7.31 -9.14 15.30
CA GLY A 92 -8.38 -9.62 14.41
C GLY A 92 -8.81 -8.56 13.41
N LYS A 93 -7.92 -7.64 13.00
CA LYS A 93 -8.25 -6.50 12.11
C LYS A 93 -7.63 -6.67 10.74
N SER A 94 -8.41 -6.38 9.70
CA SER A 94 -7.91 -6.20 8.34
C SER A 94 -7.54 -4.73 8.11
N THR A 95 -6.46 -4.49 7.36
CA THR A 95 -6.12 -3.14 6.87
C THR A 95 -7.02 -2.72 5.70
N ASN A 96 -7.60 -3.69 4.99
CA ASN A 96 -8.55 -3.44 3.90
C ASN A 96 -9.98 -3.31 4.47
N SER A 97 -10.63 -2.17 4.22
CA SER A 97 -12.00 -1.87 4.67
C SER A 97 -13.05 -2.82 4.10
N GLU A 98 -12.79 -3.40 2.93
CA GLU A 98 -13.67 -4.35 2.26
C GLU A 98 -13.55 -5.78 2.80
N ILE A 99 -12.58 -6.05 3.69
CA ILE A 99 -12.44 -7.38 4.30
C ILE A 99 -12.94 -7.32 5.74
N LEU A 100 -13.95 -8.14 6.02
CA LEU A 100 -14.54 -8.35 7.33
C LEU A 100 -13.94 -9.62 7.97
N PRO A 101 -13.31 -9.50 9.15
CA PRO A 101 -12.89 -10.64 9.94
C PRO A 101 -14.12 -11.30 10.60
N GLY A 102 -14.37 -12.56 10.26
CA GLY A 102 -15.44 -13.39 10.80
C GLY A 102 -14.98 -14.30 11.95
N ARG A 103 -15.83 -15.28 12.30
CA ARG A 103 -15.47 -16.29 13.30
C ARG A 103 -14.35 -17.19 12.78
N GLU A 104 -13.59 -17.77 13.71
CA GLU A 104 -12.52 -18.75 13.40
C GLU A 104 -11.48 -18.23 12.40
N ASN A 105 -11.13 -16.94 12.46
CA ASN A 105 -10.17 -16.30 11.57
C ASN A 105 -10.53 -16.38 10.07
N GLN A 106 -11.81 -16.58 9.75
CA GLN A 106 -12.29 -16.52 8.37
C GLN A 106 -12.39 -15.06 7.91
N LEU A 107 -12.00 -14.80 6.65
CA LEU A 107 -12.06 -13.48 6.04
C LEU A 107 -13.19 -13.46 5.01
N PHE A 108 -14.09 -12.49 5.15
CA PHE A 108 -15.20 -12.29 4.23
C PHE A 108 -15.07 -10.96 3.51
N GLU A 109 -15.41 -10.94 2.23
CA GLU A 109 -15.58 -9.67 1.52
C GLU A 109 -16.90 -9.02 1.96
N ARG A 110 -16.84 -7.72 2.24
CA ARG A 110 -17.95 -6.93 2.77
C ARG A 110 -19.16 -6.98 1.86
N ASP A 111 -18.95 -6.91 0.56
CA ASP A 111 -20.03 -6.95 -0.41
C ASP A 111 -20.69 -8.33 -0.51
N VAL A 112 -19.96 -9.41 -0.27
CA VAL A 112 -20.54 -10.77 -0.16
C VAL A 112 -21.47 -10.84 1.05
N VAL A 113 -21.03 -10.33 2.20
CA VAL A 113 -21.88 -10.27 3.42
C VAL A 113 -23.09 -9.38 3.21
N ARG A 114 -22.93 -8.20 2.59
CA ARG A 114 -24.05 -7.31 2.25
C ARG A 114 -25.02 -7.96 1.27
N GLY A 115 -24.52 -8.71 0.28
CA GLY A 115 -25.32 -9.51 -0.65
C GLY A 115 -26.18 -10.53 0.08
N TYR A 116 -25.57 -11.30 0.99
CA TYR A 116 -26.30 -12.25 1.82
C TYR A 116 -27.38 -11.58 2.70
N LEU A 117 -27.10 -10.40 3.24
CA LEU A 117 -28.04 -9.63 4.07
C LEU A 117 -29.07 -8.82 3.26
N GLY A 118 -29.06 -8.89 1.93
CA GLY A 118 -29.96 -8.11 1.08
C GLY A 118 -29.69 -6.60 1.10
N GLN A 119 -28.52 -6.18 1.57
CA GLN A 119 -28.09 -4.77 1.67
C GLN A 119 -27.26 -4.33 0.46
N LEU A 120 -27.05 -5.22 -0.51
CA LEU A 120 -26.29 -4.89 -1.70
C LEU A 120 -27.06 -3.84 -2.52
N ARG A 121 -26.35 -2.83 -3.03
CA ARG A 121 -26.94 -1.83 -3.91
C ARG A 121 -27.52 -2.54 -5.13
N LEU A 122 -28.84 -2.50 -5.28
CA LEU A 122 -29.50 -2.93 -6.51
C LEU A 122 -29.09 -1.97 -7.63
N VAL A 123 -28.50 -2.52 -8.69
CA VAL A 123 -28.15 -1.75 -9.88
C VAL A 123 -29.45 -1.49 -10.67
N PRO A 124 -29.83 -0.23 -10.94
CA PRO A 124 -31.01 0.05 -11.76
C PRO A 124 -30.90 -0.57 -13.14
N ALA A 125 -32.02 -1.06 -13.70
CA ALA A 125 -32.04 -1.71 -15.01
C ALA A 125 -31.45 -0.84 -16.14
N ALA A 126 -31.62 0.49 -16.05
CA ALA A 126 -31.04 1.43 -17.00
C ALA A 126 -29.50 1.45 -16.97
N GLU A 127 -28.90 1.42 -15.79
CA GLU A 127 -27.43 1.37 -15.61
C GLU A 127 -26.87 0.03 -16.12
N GLY A 128 -27.60 -1.07 -15.88
CA GLY A 128 -27.26 -2.39 -16.42
C GLY A 128 -27.30 -2.43 -17.95
N ALA A 129 -28.36 -1.88 -18.56
CA ALA A 129 -28.52 -1.84 -20.01
C ALA A 129 -27.41 -1.02 -20.71
N GLU A 130 -27.00 0.10 -20.12
CA GLU A 130 -25.86 0.89 -20.61
C GLU A 130 -24.55 0.09 -20.60
N ARG A 131 -24.25 -0.61 -19.50
CA ARG A 131 -23.04 -1.45 -19.41
C ARG A 131 -23.04 -2.57 -20.45
N VAL A 132 -24.18 -3.23 -20.67
CA VAL A 132 -24.32 -4.27 -21.70
C VAL A 132 -24.09 -3.68 -23.11
N ARG A 133 -24.63 -2.49 -23.40
CA ARG A 133 -24.37 -1.78 -24.66
C ARG A 133 -22.90 -1.45 -24.85
N GLN A 134 -22.22 -0.97 -23.81
CA GLN A 134 -20.78 -0.68 -23.85
C GLN A 134 -19.95 -1.95 -24.09
N LEU A 135 -20.26 -3.04 -23.39
CA LEU A 135 -19.60 -4.34 -23.60
C LEU A 135 -19.80 -4.86 -25.03
N ARG A 136 -21.00 -4.70 -25.59
CA ARG A 136 -21.26 -5.09 -26.97
C ARG A 136 -20.41 -4.30 -27.96
N ARG A 137 -20.30 -2.98 -27.79
CA ARG A 137 -19.43 -2.13 -28.61
C ARG A 137 -17.96 -2.54 -28.52
N LEU A 138 -17.49 -2.88 -27.33
CA LEU A 138 -16.12 -3.37 -27.13
C LEU A 138 -15.90 -4.71 -27.85
N GLN A 139 -16.83 -5.66 -27.75
CA GLN A 139 -16.76 -6.92 -28.49
C GLN A 139 -16.73 -6.70 -30.00
N ASP A 140 -17.64 -5.89 -30.53
CA ASP A 140 -17.72 -5.61 -31.96
C ASP A 140 -16.44 -4.90 -32.48
N THR A 141 -15.78 -4.09 -31.63
CA THR A 141 -14.50 -3.44 -31.97
C THR A 141 -13.32 -4.40 -31.94
N LEU A 142 -13.29 -5.34 -30.99
CA LEU A 142 -12.22 -6.34 -30.85
C LEU A 142 -12.35 -7.52 -31.84
N ALA A 143 -13.55 -7.76 -32.36
CA ALA A 143 -13.80 -8.80 -33.37
C ALA A 143 -13.39 -8.38 -34.80
N ARG A 144 -12.89 -7.14 -34.96
CA ARG A 144 -12.44 -6.56 -36.23
C ARG A 144 -10.93 -6.46 -36.26
#